data_AF-A0A3D2TTY4-F1
#
_entry.id   AF-A0A3D2TTY4-F1
#
_cell.length_a   1.000
_cell.length_b   1.000
_cell.length_c   1.000
_cell.angle_alpha   90.00
_cell.angle_beta   90.00
_cell.angle_gamma   90.00
#
_symmetry.space_group_name_H-M   'P 1'
#
loop_
_entity.id
_entity.type
_entity.pdbx_description
1 polymer ?
#
loop_
_entity_poly.entity_id
_entity_poly.type
_entity_poly.pdbx_seq_one_letter_code
_entity_poly.pdbx_strand_id
1 'polypeptide(L)'
;MRFTKATKRVLSLSMAAAVAATTVAVPVVSQKADAASKYSAYLCFASKSYNGVAANHNDANRAKGVFNGAKGNKKIAGVKVKNATFKKGKFKFTVSVSGKNLKKFAKDKGWNSIYVDTSLAGAKKKKLSVSKVTLKMDGKTVKTIKKPALTPDPGKKDKFTQIMVVNTWNSNANKKCAATSIKKMPKKSMTVTVTGKLK
;
A
#
# COMPACT_ATOMS: atom_id res chain seq x y z
N MET A 1 14.62 -79.91 26.95
CA MET A 1 13.21 -80.04 27.37
C MET A 1 13.13 -79.86 28.88
N ARG A 2 12.10 -79.13 29.32
CA ARG A 2 11.51 -79.07 30.68
C ARG A 2 12.26 -78.28 31.77
N PHE A 3 11.82 -77.03 31.85
CA PHE A 3 11.79 -76.15 33.01
C PHE A 3 10.91 -76.71 34.14
N THR A 4 11.26 -76.40 35.40
CA THR A 4 10.31 -76.45 36.52
C THR A 4 10.48 -75.28 37.49
N LYS A 5 9.34 -74.61 37.69
CA LYS A 5 8.81 -73.93 38.88
C LYS A 5 9.59 -72.78 39.51
N ALA A 6 8.94 -71.62 39.52
CA ALA A 6 8.89 -70.77 40.72
C ALA A 6 7.49 -70.17 40.89
N THR A 7 7.06 -70.14 42.15
CA THR A 7 5.68 -69.89 42.60
C THR A 7 5.62 -68.54 43.32
N LYS A 8 4.60 -67.75 42.98
CA LYS A 8 3.82 -66.75 43.76
C LYS A 8 4.48 -65.54 44.48
N ARG A 9 3.79 -64.42 44.22
CA ARG A 9 3.25 -63.36 45.11
C ARG A 9 4.17 -62.24 45.61
N VAL A 10 4.02 -61.11 44.89
CA VAL A 10 3.57 -59.78 45.34
C VAL A 10 3.98 -59.36 46.76
N LEU A 11 4.92 -58.42 46.83
CA LEU A 11 4.90 -57.33 47.79
C LEU A 11 4.84 -56.00 47.03
N SER A 12 3.74 -55.29 47.23
CA SER A 12 3.55 -53.90 46.83
C SER A 12 4.39 -52.99 47.72
N LEU A 13 5.29 -52.23 47.10
CA LEU A 13 5.87 -51.01 47.68
C LEU A 13 5.66 -49.87 46.68
N SER A 14 4.86 -48.93 47.13
CA SER A 14 4.41 -47.73 46.45
C SER A 14 5.48 -46.64 46.41
N MET A 15 5.50 -45.93 45.28
CA MET A 15 5.87 -44.52 45.07
C MET A 15 7.32 -44.08 45.32
N ALA A 16 7.98 -43.68 44.23
CA ALA A 16 8.04 -42.27 43.85
C ALA A 16 8.56 -42.15 42.40
N ALA A 17 7.68 -41.87 41.45
CA ALA A 17 8.10 -41.47 40.11
C ALA A 17 8.51 -40.00 40.17
N ALA A 18 9.80 -39.73 40.06
CA ALA A 18 10.28 -38.41 39.70
C ALA A 18 9.73 -38.09 38.30
N VAL A 19 8.82 -37.11 38.21
CA VAL A 19 8.40 -36.55 36.93
C VAL A 19 9.57 -35.73 36.40
N ALA A 20 10.45 -36.37 35.65
CA ALA A 20 11.34 -35.65 34.76
C ALA A 20 10.45 -34.99 33.71
N ALA A 21 10.23 -33.67 33.85
CA ALA A 21 9.59 -32.87 32.81
C ALA A 21 10.48 -32.94 31.57
N THR A 22 10.16 -33.87 30.66
CA THR A 22 10.69 -33.84 29.30
C THR A 22 10.18 -32.55 28.68
N THR A 23 11.03 -31.53 28.66
CA THR A 23 10.82 -30.38 27.79
C THR A 23 10.88 -30.93 26.38
N VAL A 24 9.71 -31.16 25.79
CA VAL A 24 9.59 -31.40 24.37
C VAL A 24 10.14 -30.13 23.72
N ALA A 25 11.40 -30.18 23.28
CA ALA A 25 11.98 -29.15 22.44
C ALA A 25 11.19 -29.19 21.14
N VAL A 26 10.09 -28.43 21.12
CA VAL A 26 9.29 -28.19 19.92
C VAL A 26 10.29 -27.70 18.89
N PRO A 27 10.42 -28.35 17.71
CA PRO A 27 11.29 -27.85 16.68
C PRO A 27 10.87 -26.40 16.43
N VAL A 28 11.80 -25.47 16.67
CA VAL A 28 11.61 -24.06 16.33
C VAL A 28 11.28 -24.08 14.86
N VAL A 29 9.99 -23.86 14.54
CA VAL A 29 9.52 -23.74 13.18
C VAL A 29 10.34 -22.61 12.60
N SER A 30 11.36 -22.99 11.82
CA SER A 30 12.18 -22.06 11.06
C SER A 30 11.18 -21.14 10.36
N GLN A 31 11.18 -19.87 10.77
CA GLN A 31 10.33 -18.84 10.20
C GLN A 31 10.49 -18.96 8.68
N LYS A 32 9.47 -19.52 8.04
CA LYS A 32 9.41 -19.61 6.58
C LYS A 32 9.70 -18.21 6.10
N ALA A 33 10.80 -18.05 5.36
CA ALA A 33 11.30 -16.77 4.89
C ALA A 33 10.11 -15.91 4.44
N ASP A 34 9.91 -14.77 5.13
CA ASP A 34 8.82 -13.82 4.91
C ASP A 34 8.62 -13.67 3.41
N ALA A 35 7.56 -14.29 2.87
CA ALA A 35 7.32 -14.36 1.44
C ALA A 35 7.31 -12.92 0.94
N ALA A 36 8.40 -12.49 0.27
CA ALA A 36 8.80 -11.08 0.17
C ALA A 36 7.59 -10.14 0.13
N SER A 37 7.22 -9.57 1.29
CA SER A 37 5.87 -9.03 1.47
C SER A 37 5.60 -8.00 0.36
N LYS A 38 4.67 -8.34 -0.56
CA LYS A 38 4.31 -7.47 -1.68
C LYS A 38 3.29 -6.46 -1.18
N TYR A 39 3.66 -5.18 -1.20
CA TYR A 39 2.76 -4.07 -0.90
C TYR A 39 2.08 -3.61 -2.18
N SER A 40 0.78 -3.37 -2.11
CA SER A 40 0.02 -2.80 -3.22
C SER A 40 0.18 -1.28 -3.25
N ALA A 41 0.12 -0.72 -4.44
CA ALA A 41 0.15 0.72 -4.70
C ALA A 41 -0.99 1.11 -5.65
N TYR A 42 -1.71 2.17 -5.29
CA TYR A 42 -2.93 2.61 -5.91
C TYR A 42 -2.81 4.07 -6.33
N LEU A 43 -3.18 4.39 -7.57
CA LEU A 43 -3.33 5.78 -7.98
C LEU A 43 -4.62 6.35 -7.39
N CYS A 44 -4.50 7.47 -6.70
CA CYS A 44 -5.60 8.22 -6.11
C CYS A 44 -5.49 9.69 -6.52
N PHE A 45 -6.62 10.32 -6.77
CA PHE A 45 -6.66 11.73 -7.15
C PHE A 45 -8.06 12.30 -7.00
N ALA A 46 -8.12 13.63 -6.92
CA ALA A 46 -9.33 14.42 -7.10
C ALA A 46 -8.96 15.65 -7.94
N SER A 47 -9.64 15.82 -9.08
CA SER A 47 -9.58 17.08 -9.84
C SER A 47 -10.16 18.23 -9.02
N LYS A 48 -9.84 19.48 -9.39
CA LYS A 48 -10.23 20.68 -8.62
C LYS A 48 -11.74 20.75 -8.35
N SER A 49 -12.55 20.41 -9.34
CA SER A 49 -14.02 20.42 -9.24
C SER A 49 -14.63 19.05 -8.94
N TYR A 50 -13.82 18.06 -8.53
CA TYR A 50 -14.24 16.69 -8.25
C TYR A 50 -14.96 15.99 -9.42
N ASN A 51 -14.79 16.46 -10.65
CA ASN A 51 -15.35 15.79 -11.83
C ASN A 51 -14.69 14.43 -12.08
N GLY A 52 -13.45 14.23 -11.62
CA GLY A 52 -12.74 12.96 -11.66
C GLY A 52 -12.09 12.66 -10.32
N VAL A 53 -12.52 11.56 -9.69
CA VAL A 53 -12.04 11.10 -8.40
C VAL A 53 -11.69 9.62 -8.49
N ALA A 54 -10.52 9.26 -7.97
CA ALA A 54 -10.14 7.88 -7.69
C ALA A 54 -9.77 7.78 -6.21
N ALA A 55 -10.59 7.07 -5.43
CA ALA A 55 -10.47 7.01 -3.98
C ALA A 55 -9.30 6.13 -3.52
N ASN A 56 -8.94 6.24 -2.23
CA ASN A 56 -7.94 5.37 -1.58
C ASN A 56 -8.49 3.94 -1.37
N HIS A 57 -7.63 2.99 -0.97
CA HIS A 57 -8.02 1.58 -0.86
C HIS A 57 -9.00 1.26 0.28
N ASN A 58 -9.22 2.18 1.23
CA ASN A 58 -10.17 1.99 2.34
C ASN A 58 -11.51 2.69 2.12
N ASP A 59 -11.64 3.50 1.06
CA ASP A 59 -12.89 4.17 0.72
C ASP A 59 -13.81 3.20 -0.02
N ALA A 60 -15.08 3.10 0.40
CA ALA A 60 -16.07 2.23 -0.23
C ALA A 60 -16.28 2.55 -1.72
N ASN A 61 -16.06 3.80 -2.15
CA ASN A 61 -16.13 4.20 -3.55
C ASN A 61 -14.95 3.70 -4.38
N ARG A 62 -13.90 3.09 -3.80
CA ARG A 62 -12.80 2.49 -4.55
C ARG A 62 -13.29 1.45 -5.56
N ALA A 63 -14.31 0.66 -5.18
CA ALA A 63 -14.93 -0.33 -6.05
C ALA A 63 -15.58 0.30 -7.32
N LYS A 64 -15.94 1.59 -7.26
CA LYS A 64 -16.46 2.34 -8.41
C LYS A 64 -15.35 2.72 -9.40
N GLY A 65 -14.08 2.57 -9.05
CA GLY A 65 -12.94 2.95 -9.88
C GLY A 65 -12.77 4.46 -9.94
N VAL A 66 -12.83 5.03 -11.15
CA VAL A 66 -12.84 6.48 -11.33
C VAL A 66 -14.29 6.95 -11.44
N PHE A 67 -14.69 7.92 -10.63
CA PHE A 67 -16.06 8.42 -10.53
C PHE A 67 -16.11 9.94 -10.56
N ASN A 68 -17.29 10.50 -10.82
CA ASN A 68 -17.55 11.92 -10.70
C ASN A 68 -18.12 12.23 -9.32
N GLY A 69 -17.30 12.84 -8.46
CA GLY A 69 -17.68 13.22 -7.10
C GLY A 69 -18.72 14.33 -7.05
N ALA A 70 -18.66 15.29 -7.97
CA ALA A 70 -19.63 16.38 -8.08
C ALA A 70 -21.01 15.94 -8.59
N LYS A 71 -21.14 14.72 -9.13
CA LYS A 71 -22.40 14.16 -9.68
C LYS A 71 -22.80 12.87 -8.99
N GLY A 72 -22.82 12.87 -7.66
CA GLY A 72 -23.32 11.75 -6.85
C GLY A 72 -22.46 10.48 -6.94
N ASN A 73 -21.14 10.62 -7.10
CA ASN A 73 -20.18 9.51 -7.19
C ASN A 73 -20.47 8.51 -8.32
N LYS A 74 -21.03 8.97 -9.45
CA LYS A 74 -21.28 8.10 -10.62
C LYS A 74 -19.98 7.64 -11.26
N LYS A 75 -19.85 6.34 -11.50
CA LYS A 75 -18.70 5.72 -12.19
C LYS A 75 -18.51 6.31 -13.58
N ILE A 76 -17.26 6.56 -13.95
CA ILE A 76 -16.88 7.05 -15.27
C ILE A 76 -16.47 5.85 -16.11
N ALA A 77 -17.41 5.38 -16.92
CA ALA A 77 -17.21 4.23 -17.79
C ALA A 77 -15.99 4.38 -18.72
N GLY A 78 -15.36 3.26 -19.07
CA GLY A 78 -14.24 3.24 -20.02
C GLY A 78 -12.92 3.83 -19.50
N VAL A 79 -12.85 4.16 -18.21
CA VAL A 79 -11.59 4.54 -17.54
C VAL A 79 -11.04 3.34 -16.78
N LYS A 80 -9.85 2.89 -17.17
CA LYS A 80 -9.13 1.76 -16.57
C LYS A 80 -8.09 2.27 -15.59
N VAL A 81 -7.99 1.63 -14.43
CA VAL A 81 -6.95 1.89 -13.43
C VAL A 81 -5.99 0.71 -13.41
N LYS A 82 -4.69 0.98 -13.47
CA LYS A 82 -3.63 -0.01 -13.31
C LYS A 82 -2.89 0.27 -12.01
N ASN A 83 -3.07 -0.63 -11.06
CA ASN A 83 -2.34 -0.63 -9.79
C ASN A 83 -0.97 -1.30 -9.97
N ALA A 84 -0.13 -1.18 -8.96
CA ALA A 84 1.18 -1.80 -8.93
C ALA A 84 1.40 -2.52 -7.60
N THR A 85 2.48 -3.31 -7.54
CA THR A 85 3.02 -3.82 -6.29
C THR A 85 4.50 -3.46 -6.16
N PHE A 86 5.00 -3.43 -4.94
CA PHE A 86 6.41 -3.26 -4.64
C PHE A 86 6.80 -4.11 -3.44
N LYS A 87 8.09 -4.43 -3.32
CA LYS A 87 8.64 -5.26 -2.24
C LYS A 87 9.76 -4.53 -1.51
N LYS A 88 10.23 -5.13 -0.43
CA LYS A 88 11.44 -4.71 0.30
C LYS A 88 12.63 -4.53 -0.66
N GLY A 89 13.52 -3.59 -0.34
CA GLY A 89 14.66 -3.23 -1.17
C GLY A 89 14.38 -2.03 -2.08
N LYS A 90 15.24 -1.84 -3.10
CA LYS A 90 15.06 -0.79 -4.10
C LYS A 90 13.86 -1.15 -4.99
N PHE A 91 13.02 -0.16 -5.29
CA PHE A 91 11.88 -0.35 -6.16
C PHE A 91 11.71 0.80 -7.16
N LYS A 92 11.12 0.46 -8.30
CA LYS A 92 10.54 1.40 -9.25
C LYS A 92 9.25 0.79 -9.76
N PHE A 93 8.14 1.50 -9.57
CA PHE A 93 6.83 1.05 -10.04
C PHE A 93 6.05 2.21 -10.64
N THR A 94 5.04 1.87 -11.45
CA THR A 94 4.16 2.83 -12.11
C THR A 94 2.72 2.44 -11.86
N VAL A 95 1.94 3.38 -11.32
CA VAL A 95 0.47 3.30 -11.27
C VAL A 95 -0.10 4.23 -12.31
N SER A 96 -1.25 3.88 -12.89
CA SER A 96 -1.82 4.66 -13.98
C SER A 96 -3.32 4.60 -14.08
N VAL A 97 -3.86 5.58 -14.80
CA VAL A 97 -5.23 5.59 -15.27
C VAL A 97 -5.23 5.91 -16.76
N SER A 98 -6.10 5.25 -17.53
CA SER A 98 -6.20 5.45 -18.97
C SER A 98 -7.64 5.34 -19.46
N GLY A 99 -7.99 6.09 -20.51
CA GLY A 99 -9.28 6.02 -21.17
C GLY A 99 -9.67 7.36 -21.80
N LYS A 100 -10.36 7.31 -22.93
CA LYS A 100 -10.83 8.51 -23.66
C LYS A 100 -11.73 9.42 -22.83
N ASN A 101 -12.36 8.89 -21.79
CA ASN A 101 -13.26 9.63 -20.91
C ASN A 101 -12.54 10.46 -19.83
N LEU A 102 -11.21 10.37 -19.71
CA LEU A 102 -10.43 11.30 -18.87
C LEU A 102 -10.55 12.75 -19.36
N LYS A 103 -10.78 12.97 -20.66
CA LYS A 103 -11.04 14.30 -21.24
C LYS A 103 -12.19 15.05 -20.57
N LYS A 104 -13.10 14.36 -19.87
CA LYS A 104 -14.22 14.97 -19.14
C LYS A 104 -13.74 15.91 -18.02
N PHE A 105 -12.51 15.75 -17.53
CA PHE A 105 -11.93 16.61 -16.48
C PHE A 105 -11.11 17.78 -17.04
N ALA A 106 -11.04 17.94 -18.37
CA ALA A 106 -10.17 18.94 -18.98
C ALA A 106 -10.51 20.38 -18.57
N LYS A 107 -11.77 20.63 -18.18
CA LYS A 107 -12.26 21.95 -17.74
C LYS A 107 -11.88 22.30 -16.31
N ASP A 108 -11.49 21.34 -15.47
CA ASP A 108 -11.19 21.57 -14.05
C ASP A 108 -9.91 22.38 -13.82
N LYS A 109 -9.00 22.42 -14.82
CA LYS A 109 -7.77 23.22 -14.85
C LYS A 109 -6.89 23.10 -13.58
N GLY A 110 -6.96 21.97 -12.88
CA GLY A 110 -6.18 21.74 -11.66
C GLY A 110 -6.63 20.54 -10.84
N TRP A 111 -5.97 20.37 -9.71
CA TRP A 111 -6.10 19.21 -8.83
C TRP A 111 -6.24 19.65 -7.39
N ASN A 112 -7.13 19.00 -6.65
CA ASN A 112 -7.10 19.07 -5.18
C ASN A 112 -6.07 18.08 -4.64
N SER A 113 -6.01 16.88 -5.24
CA SER A 113 -5.00 15.90 -4.87
C SER A 113 -4.61 14.97 -6.01
N ILE A 114 -3.35 14.52 -5.98
CA ILE A 114 -2.80 13.37 -6.70
C ILE A 114 -1.81 12.72 -5.74
N TYR A 115 -1.97 11.43 -5.47
CA TYR A 115 -1.04 10.69 -4.63
C TYR A 115 -1.05 9.21 -4.99
N VAL A 116 -0.02 8.51 -4.53
CA VAL A 116 0.00 7.05 -4.55
C VAL A 116 -0.26 6.57 -3.14
N ASP A 117 -1.37 5.87 -2.98
CA ASP A 117 -1.77 5.21 -1.75
C ASP A 117 -1.19 3.79 -1.72
N THR A 118 -0.80 3.28 -0.56
CA THR A 118 -0.13 1.97 -0.47
C THR A 118 -0.70 1.11 0.65
N SER A 119 -0.61 -0.21 0.52
CA SER A 119 -0.96 -1.12 1.63
C SER A 119 0.13 -1.20 2.72
N LEU A 120 1.21 -0.41 2.61
CA LEU A 120 2.21 -0.31 3.66
C LEU A 120 1.62 0.43 4.86
N ALA A 121 1.55 -0.25 6.01
CA ALA A 121 1.04 0.34 7.24
C ALA A 121 1.71 1.68 7.57
N GLY A 122 0.92 2.67 8.02
CA GLY A 122 1.44 4.01 8.33
C GLY A 122 2.54 4.00 9.40
N ALA A 123 2.45 3.08 10.37
CA ALA A 123 3.50 2.84 11.37
C ALA A 123 4.86 2.45 10.75
N LYS A 124 4.86 1.84 9.55
CA LYS A 124 6.06 1.46 8.80
C LYS A 124 6.56 2.57 7.86
N LYS A 125 5.94 3.76 7.82
CA LYS A 125 6.37 4.89 6.97
C LYS A 125 7.85 5.22 7.11
N LYS A 126 8.42 5.16 8.32
CA LYS A 126 9.85 5.44 8.58
C LYS A 126 10.80 4.49 7.82
N LYS A 127 10.33 3.31 7.42
CA LYS A 127 11.09 2.34 6.60
C LYS A 127 11.04 2.65 5.11
N LEU A 128 10.09 3.48 4.67
CA LEU A 128 9.91 3.87 3.28
C LEU A 128 10.71 5.15 2.98
N SER A 129 11.57 5.07 1.98
CA SER A 129 12.26 6.23 1.41
C SER A 129 11.91 6.36 -0.07
N VAL A 130 11.28 7.45 -0.47
CA VAL A 130 10.97 7.74 -1.87
C VAL A 130 11.95 8.80 -2.36
N SER A 131 12.77 8.46 -3.36
CA SER A 131 13.75 9.40 -3.92
C SER A 131 13.12 10.32 -4.95
N LYS A 132 12.18 9.80 -5.75
CA LYS A 132 11.61 10.51 -6.89
C LYS A 132 10.19 10.05 -7.20
N VAL A 133 9.33 11.01 -7.55
CA VAL A 133 8.06 10.75 -8.20
C VAL A 133 7.99 11.53 -9.51
N THR A 134 7.52 10.89 -10.57
CA THR A 134 7.32 11.52 -11.88
C THR A 134 5.87 11.37 -12.30
N LEU A 135 5.19 12.49 -12.49
CA LEU A 135 3.84 12.59 -13.02
C LEU A 135 3.93 12.84 -14.53
N LYS A 136 3.33 11.94 -15.31
CA LYS A 136 3.10 12.16 -16.74
C LYS A 136 1.61 12.19 -17.03
N MET A 137 1.22 13.06 -17.95
CA MET A 137 -0.12 13.11 -18.51
C MET A 137 -0.01 13.02 -20.02
N ASP A 138 -0.74 12.07 -20.60
CA ASP A 138 -0.72 11.79 -22.03
C ASP A 138 0.72 11.57 -22.55
N GLY A 139 1.49 10.77 -21.81
CA GLY A 139 2.88 10.42 -22.12
C GLY A 139 3.93 11.51 -21.80
N LYS A 140 3.52 12.77 -21.61
CA LYS A 140 4.42 13.90 -21.36
C LYS A 140 4.66 14.10 -19.86
N THR A 141 5.91 14.31 -19.48
CA THR A 141 6.28 14.67 -18.10
C THR A 141 5.70 16.04 -17.75
N VAL A 142 4.93 16.09 -16.68
CA VAL A 142 4.31 17.31 -16.15
C VAL A 142 5.06 17.79 -14.92
N LYS A 143 5.46 16.86 -14.05
CA LYS A 143 6.20 17.19 -12.83
C LYS A 143 7.11 16.06 -12.43
N THR A 144 8.27 16.42 -11.90
CA THR A 144 9.14 15.53 -11.13
C THR A 144 9.33 16.12 -9.75
N ILE A 145 9.11 15.31 -8.71
CA ILE A 145 9.26 15.71 -7.30
C ILE A 145 10.35 14.84 -6.70
N LYS A 146 11.42 15.47 -6.22
CA LYS A 146 12.48 14.79 -5.44
C LYS A 146 12.05 14.74 -3.98
N LYS A 147 12.21 13.59 -3.32
CA LYS A 147 11.85 13.38 -1.90
C LYS A 147 10.44 13.93 -1.59
N PRO A 148 9.37 13.36 -2.18
CA PRO A 148 8.01 13.81 -1.94
C PRO A 148 7.64 13.70 -0.46
N ALA A 149 6.61 14.43 -0.05
CA ALA A 149 6.02 14.24 1.28
C ALA A 149 5.38 12.85 1.39
N LEU A 150 5.48 12.24 2.56
CA LEU A 150 4.88 10.96 2.89
C LEU A 150 3.94 11.13 4.09
N THR A 151 2.73 10.59 4.01
CA THR A 151 1.81 10.48 5.14
C THR A 151 1.85 9.07 5.75
N PRO A 152 1.52 8.87 7.04
CA PRO A 152 0.98 9.85 8.00
C PRO A 152 1.93 11.03 8.25
N ASP A 153 1.42 12.23 8.50
CA ASP A 153 2.29 13.36 8.91
C ASP A 153 2.96 13.10 10.28
N PRO A 154 4.03 13.82 10.65
CA PRO A 154 4.63 13.70 11.98
C PRO A 154 3.57 13.86 13.09
N GLY A 155 3.59 12.97 14.08
CA GLY A 155 2.61 12.96 15.17
C GLY A 155 1.22 12.42 14.81
N LYS A 156 0.96 12.08 13.54
CA LYS A 156 -0.31 11.48 13.10
C LYS A 156 -0.19 9.97 12.97
N LYS A 157 -1.32 9.27 13.16
CA LYS A 157 -1.45 7.83 12.97
C LYS A 157 -2.49 7.60 11.87
N ASP A 158 -2.08 6.98 10.78
CA ASP A 158 -2.99 6.43 9.77
C ASP A 158 -2.70 4.95 9.55
N LYS A 159 -3.71 4.24 9.03
CA LYS A 159 -3.62 2.79 8.75
C LYS A 159 -2.62 2.47 7.64
N PHE A 160 -2.29 3.42 6.79
CA PHE A 160 -1.47 3.22 5.59
C PHE A 160 -0.54 4.40 5.30
N THR A 161 0.35 4.21 4.33
CA THR A 161 1.32 5.22 3.87
C THR A 161 0.90 5.75 2.51
N GLN A 162 0.97 7.07 2.30
CA GLN A 162 0.75 7.69 0.99
C GLN A 162 1.97 8.48 0.54
N ILE A 163 2.18 8.50 -0.77
CA ILE A 163 3.27 9.19 -1.44
C ILE A 163 2.67 10.36 -2.22
N MET A 164 2.89 11.58 -1.74
CA MET A 164 2.19 12.76 -2.23
C MET A 164 2.79 13.28 -3.54
N VAL A 165 1.93 13.65 -4.48
CA VAL A 165 2.30 14.42 -5.68
C VAL A 165 1.73 15.82 -5.58
N VAL A 166 0.42 15.94 -5.33
CA VAL A 166 -0.29 17.19 -5.05
C VAL A 166 -1.28 16.90 -3.93
N ASN A 167 -1.40 17.80 -2.96
CA ASN A 167 -2.49 17.75 -2.00
C ASN A 167 -2.69 19.15 -1.40
N THR A 168 -3.79 19.81 -1.73
CA THR A 168 -4.10 21.17 -1.27
C THR A 168 -4.27 21.27 0.25
N TRP A 169 -4.60 20.16 0.91
CA TRP A 169 -4.86 20.09 2.35
C TRP A 169 -3.65 19.63 3.16
N ASN A 170 -2.54 19.25 2.51
CA ASN A 170 -1.32 18.84 3.19
C ASN A 170 -0.20 19.86 2.91
N SER A 171 0.18 20.62 3.93
CA SER A 171 1.19 21.67 3.82
C SER A 171 2.56 21.13 3.40
N ASN A 172 2.95 19.93 3.86
CA ASN A 172 4.20 19.29 3.47
C ASN A 172 4.22 18.92 1.98
N ALA A 173 3.10 18.43 1.45
CA ALA A 173 2.93 18.15 0.04
C ALA A 173 2.95 19.43 -0.80
N ASN A 174 2.21 20.47 -0.41
CA ASN A 174 2.20 21.76 -1.10
C ASN A 174 3.59 22.41 -1.16
N LYS A 175 4.39 22.33 -0.09
CA LYS A 175 5.80 22.78 -0.08
C LYS A 175 6.65 22.04 -1.12
N LYS A 176 6.38 20.76 -1.38
CA LYS A 176 7.10 19.96 -2.40
C LYS A 176 6.57 20.18 -3.81
N CYS A 177 5.27 20.42 -3.96
CA CYS A 177 4.63 20.69 -5.23
C CYS A 177 3.28 21.39 -5.01
N ALA A 178 3.24 22.70 -5.26
CA ALA A 178 2.01 23.47 -5.19
C ALA A 178 1.01 23.00 -6.26
N ALA A 179 -0.26 22.83 -5.87
CA ALA A 179 -1.34 22.44 -6.79
C ALA A 179 -1.47 23.39 -7.99
N THR A 180 -1.25 24.69 -7.78
CA THR A 180 -1.25 25.73 -8.82
C THR A 180 -0.20 25.52 -9.91
N SER A 181 0.85 24.76 -9.63
CA SER A 181 1.91 24.43 -10.59
C SER A 181 1.52 23.34 -11.60
N ILE A 182 0.38 22.66 -11.40
CA ILE A 182 -0.11 21.60 -12.29
C ILE A 182 -1.51 21.97 -12.78
N LYS A 183 -1.56 22.71 -13.90
CA LYS A 183 -2.81 23.06 -14.60
C LYS A 183 -3.19 22.06 -15.70
N LYS A 184 -2.23 21.22 -16.13
CA LYS A 184 -2.48 20.21 -17.16
C LYS A 184 -3.44 19.15 -16.61
N MET A 185 -4.37 18.72 -17.47
CA MET A 185 -5.30 17.63 -17.22
C MET A 185 -5.08 16.51 -18.26
N PRO A 186 -5.18 15.22 -17.89
CA PRO A 186 -5.05 14.11 -18.82
C PRO A 186 -6.27 14.03 -19.73
N LYS A 187 -6.05 13.82 -21.03
CA LYS A 187 -7.12 13.55 -21.99
C LYS A 187 -7.30 12.04 -22.21
N LYS A 188 -6.22 11.28 -22.13
CA LYS A 188 -6.16 9.84 -22.44
C LYS A 188 -5.48 9.02 -21.36
N SER A 189 -4.45 9.56 -20.68
CA SER A 189 -3.74 8.83 -19.63
C SER A 189 -3.08 9.73 -18.59
N MET A 190 -2.95 9.20 -17.38
CA MET A 190 -2.10 9.76 -16.33
C MET A 190 -1.31 8.62 -15.67
N THR A 191 -0.01 8.81 -15.52
CA THR A 191 0.89 7.84 -14.89
C THR A 191 1.67 8.53 -13.78
N VAL A 192 1.82 7.83 -12.66
CA VAL A 192 2.70 8.23 -11.57
C VAL A 192 3.74 7.13 -11.39
N THR A 193 4.99 7.46 -11.67
CA THR A 193 6.12 6.56 -11.46
C THR A 193 6.83 6.94 -10.18
N VAL A 194 7.01 5.97 -9.29
CA VAL A 194 7.65 6.14 -7.99
C VAL A 194 8.96 5.35 -7.98
N THR A 195 10.03 5.96 -7.50
CA THR A 195 11.32 5.31 -7.25
C THR A 195 11.70 5.50 -5.80
N GLY A 196 12.13 4.42 -5.13
CA GLY A 196 12.46 4.46 -3.72
C GLY A 196 13.13 3.19 -3.21
N LYS A 197 13.20 3.10 -1.89
CA LYS A 197 13.71 1.95 -1.14
C LYS A 197 12.80 1.71 0.07
N LEU A 198 12.44 0.45 0.31
CA LEU A 198 11.81 0.00 1.54
C LEU A 198 12.83 -0.81 2.34
N LYS A 199 13.13 -0.37 3.57
CA LYS A 199 14.08 -1.03 4.48
C LYS A 199 13.48 -2.23 5.20
#